data_AF-O25954-F1
#
_entry.id   AF-O25954-F1
#
_cell.length_a   1.000
_cell.length_b   1.000
_cell.length_c   1.000
_cell.angle_alpha   90.00
_cell.angle_beta   90.00
_cell.angle_gamma   90.00
#
_symmetry.space_group_name_H-M   'P 1'
#
loop_
_entity.id
_entity.type
_entity.pdbx_description
1 polymer ?
#
loop_
_entity_poly.entity_id
_entity_poly.type
_entity_poly.pdbx_seq_one_letter_code
_entity_poly.pdbx_strand_id
1 'polypeptide(L)'
;MTERMDALTTPLNWQKVRLGDIAEIIGGGTPSTQITSFWSGSINWFTPTEIGITKYVYKSQRTITPLGLKKSSTKLLPIGTILLTSRASIGDCAIL
;
A
#
# COMPACT_ATOMS: atom_id res chain seq x y z
N MET A 1 -24.26 -10.13 -20.12
CA MET A 1 -23.17 -9.40 -20.80
C MET A 1 -23.00 -8.10 -20.04
N THR A 2 -22.03 -8.02 -19.13
CA THR A 2 -21.80 -6.80 -18.35
C THR A 2 -21.08 -5.82 -19.28
N GLU A 3 -21.73 -4.71 -19.62
CA GLU A 3 -21.05 -3.62 -20.32
C GLU A 3 -19.83 -3.22 -19.49
N ARG A 4 -18.64 -3.40 -20.08
CA ARG A 4 -17.40 -2.93 -19.49
C ARG A 4 -17.47 -1.40 -19.53
N MET A 5 -17.83 -0.78 -18.40
CA MET A 5 -17.79 0.67 -18.30
C MET A 5 -16.38 1.13 -18.67
N ASP A 6 -16.31 2.10 -19.59
CA ASP A 6 -15.06 2.78 -19.91
C ASP A 6 -14.49 3.37 -18.61
N ALA A 7 -13.19 3.16 -18.36
CA ALA A 7 -12.52 3.58 -17.14
C ALA A 7 -12.60 5.10 -16.90
N LEU A 8 -12.93 5.88 -17.94
CA LEU A 8 -13.13 7.32 -17.87
C LEU A 8 -14.58 7.74 -17.57
N THR A 9 -15.54 6.82 -17.71
CA THR A 9 -16.95 7.08 -17.45
C THR A 9 -17.23 6.89 -15.96
N THR A 10 -17.54 7.98 -15.27
CA THR A 10 -17.97 7.95 -13.87
C THR A 10 -19.46 7.60 -13.80
N PRO A 11 -19.87 6.63 -12.97
CA PRO A 11 -21.28 6.30 -12.79
C PRO A 11 -22.11 7.55 -12.43
N LEU A 12 -23.35 7.62 -12.91
CA LEU A 12 -24.21 8.81 -12.75
C LEU A 12 -24.46 9.18 -11.27
N ASN A 13 -24.44 8.19 -10.38
CA ASN A 13 -24.63 8.36 -8.94
C ASN A 13 -23.32 8.58 -8.16
N TRP A 14 -22.18 8.76 -8.83
CA TRP A 14 -20.87 8.99 -8.20
C TRP A 14 -20.45 10.44 -8.33
N GLN A 15 -19.87 10.99 -7.27
CA GLN A 15 -19.24 12.30 -7.29
C GLN A 15 -17.74 12.17 -7.58
N LYS A 16 -17.20 13.03 -8.44
CA LYS A 16 -15.75 13.20 -8.59
C LYS A 16 -15.23 14.09 -7.46
N VAL A 17 -14.30 13.59 -6.67
CA VAL A 17 -13.63 14.31 -5.58
C VAL A 17 -12.12 14.14 -5.69
N ARG A 18 -11.34 15.02 -5.05
CA ARG A 18 -9.90 14.77 -4.94
C ARG A 18 -9.69 13.72 -3.85
N LEU A 19 -8.75 12.79 -4.08
CA LEU A 19 -8.48 11.73 -3.11
C LEU A 19 -8.09 12.30 -1.74
N GLY A 20 -7.31 13.39 -1.71
CA GLY A 20 -6.92 14.08 -0.49
C GLY A 20 -8.06 14.75 0.28
N ASP A 21 -9.24 14.92 -0.33
CA ASP A 21 -10.43 15.47 0.36
C ASP A 21 -11.15 14.40 1.20
N ILE A 22 -10.92 13.11 0.91
CA ILE A 22 -11.62 11.98 1.55
C ILE A 22 -10.68 10.96 2.20
N ALA A 23 -9.37 11.08 2.00
CA ALA A 23 -8.38 10.13 2.50
C ALA A 23 -7.05 10.82 2.80
N GLU A 24 -6.35 10.33 3.82
CA GLU A 24 -4.95 10.68 4.06
C GLU A 24 -4.04 9.84 3.14
N ILE A 25 -3.20 10.51 2.36
CA ILE A 25 -2.26 9.84 1.45
C ILE A 25 -0.91 9.73 2.13
N ILE A 26 -0.55 8.52 2.54
CA ILE A 26 0.68 8.25 3.30
C ILE A 26 1.73 7.62 2.40
N GLY A 27 2.91 8.25 2.32
CA GLY A 27 4.08 7.69 1.65
C GLY A 27 4.75 6.59 2.47
N GLY A 28 5.20 5.53 1.79
CA GLY A 28 6.07 4.50 2.37
C GLY A 28 7.55 4.82 2.21
N GLY A 29 8.37 4.12 2.98
CA GLY A 29 9.84 4.15 2.87
C GLY A 29 10.42 2.75 2.98
N THR A 30 11.61 2.56 2.42
CA THR A 30 12.40 1.34 2.57
C THR A 30 13.40 1.57 3.69
N PRO A 31 13.37 0.78 4.79
CA PRO A 31 14.47 0.79 5.75
C PRO A 31 15.79 0.44 5.06
N SER A 32 16.92 0.91 5.58
CA SER A 32 18.21 0.61 4.96
C SER A 32 18.44 -0.90 4.90
N THR A 33 18.64 -1.44 3.69
CA THR A 33 18.93 -2.87 3.48
C THR A 33 20.29 -3.29 4.02
N GLN A 34 21.19 -2.33 4.24
CA GLN A 34 22.53 -2.56 4.76
C GLN A 34 22.58 -2.69 6.29
N ILE A 35 21.50 -2.36 7.00
CA ILE A 35 21.44 -2.44 8.46
C ILE A 35 20.63 -3.67 8.84
N THR A 36 21.31 -4.79 9.09
CA THR A 36 20.68 -6.08 9.39
C THR A 36 19.72 -6.02 10.58
N SER A 37 20.02 -5.19 11.60
CA SER A 37 19.16 -5.01 12.78
C SER A 37 17.81 -4.34 12.50
N PHE A 38 17.59 -3.83 11.28
CA PHE A 38 16.30 -3.28 10.86
C PHE A 38 15.34 -4.34 10.31
N TRP A 39 15.82 -5.54 10.01
CA TRP A 39 15.09 -6.58 9.28
C TRP A 39 14.78 -7.80 10.13
N SER A 40 13.90 -8.67 9.62
CA SER A 40 13.51 -9.93 10.26
C SER A 40 12.85 -9.72 11.63
N GLY A 41 12.11 -8.63 11.78
CA GLY A 41 11.35 -8.32 12.99
C GLY A 41 9.90 -8.82 12.93
N SER A 42 9.04 -8.20 13.75
CA SER A 42 7.64 -8.58 13.90
C SER A 42 6.66 -7.74 13.06
N ILE A 43 7.14 -6.73 12.31
CA ILE A 43 6.29 -5.79 11.58
C ILE A 43 6.34 -6.12 10.09
N ASN A 44 5.20 -6.37 9.46
CA ASN A 44 5.13 -6.58 8.01
C ASN A 44 5.59 -5.32 7.25
N TRP A 45 6.36 -5.52 6.19
CA TRP A 45 6.81 -4.47 5.27
C TRP A 45 6.54 -4.91 3.84
N PHE A 46 5.53 -4.32 3.21
CA PHE A 46 5.08 -4.70 1.86
C PHE A 46 5.81 -3.91 0.78
N THR A 47 6.23 -4.62 -0.26
CA THR A 47 6.74 -4.06 -1.51
C THR A 47 5.65 -3.94 -2.57
N PRO A 48 5.80 -3.07 -3.60
CA PRO A 48 4.83 -3.00 -4.69
C PRO A 48 4.52 -4.33 -5.37
N THR A 49 5.52 -5.22 -5.49
CA THR A 49 5.36 -6.55 -6.10
C THR A 49 4.47 -7.51 -5.31
N GLU A 50 4.11 -7.17 -4.07
CA GLU A 50 3.20 -7.95 -3.23
C GLU A 50 1.76 -7.44 -3.27
N ILE A 51 1.53 -6.30 -3.93
CA ILE A 51 0.22 -5.63 -3.99
C ILE A 51 -0.50 -6.05 -5.28
N GLY A 52 -1.82 -6.23 -5.22
CA GLY A 52 -2.65 -6.57 -6.39
C GLY A 52 -2.74 -8.07 -6.72
N ILE A 53 -1.89 -8.93 -6.14
CA ILE A 53 -1.97 -10.39 -6.31
C ILE A 53 -3.27 -10.93 -5.67
N THR A 54 -3.58 -10.44 -4.48
CA THR A 54 -4.81 -10.76 -3.73
C THR A 54 -5.46 -9.48 -3.25
N LYS A 55 -6.79 -9.50 -3.11
CA LYS A 55 -7.55 -8.36 -2.60
C LYS A 55 -7.13 -7.94 -1.19
N TYR A 56 -6.75 -8.91 -0.35
CA TYR A 56 -6.32 -8.70 1.03
C TYR A 56 -4.89 -9.18 1.20
N VAL A 57 -4.08 -8.44 1.96
CA VAL A 57 -2.70 -8.80 2.30
C VAL A 57 -2.49 -8.78 3.81
N TYR A 58 -1.91 -9.83 4.36
CA TYR A 58 -1.77 -10.00 5.82
C TYR A 58 -0.37 -10.44 6.25
N LYS A 59 0.45 -10.93 5.31
CA LYS A 59 1.83 -11.36 5.54
C LYS A 59 2.69 -10.88 4.40
N SER A 60 3.74 -10.12 4.72
CA SER A 60 4.74 -9.71 3.73
C SER A 60 5.86 -10.74 3.59
N GLN A 61 6.59 -10.67 2.49
CA GLN A 61 7.78 -11.48 2.23
C GLN A 61 8.94 -11.10 3.16
N ARG A 62 9.02 -9.83 3.56
CA ARG A 62 10.03 -9.32 4.48
C ARG A 62 9.38 -8.58 5.63
N THR A 63 9.93 -8.74 6.83
CA THR A 63 9.49 -8.02 8.02
C THR A 63 10.61 -7.11 8.53
N ILE A 64 10.22 -6.08 9.27
CA ILE A 64 11.13 -5.09 9.85
C ILE A 64 10.98 -5.08 11.37
N THR A 65 12.04 -4.65 12.05
CA THR A 65 12.04 -4.49 13.51
C THR A 65 11.43 -3.15 13.90
N PRO A 66 11.01 -2.97 15.17
CA PRO A 66 10.64 -1.65 15.69
C PRO A 66 11.75 -0.59 15.50
N LEU A 67 13.02 -1.00 15.56
CA LEU A 67 14.16 -0.13 15.27
C LEU A 67 14.19 0.28 13.80
N GLY A 68 13.98 -0.67 12.89
CA GLY A 68 13.91 -0.41 11.44
C GLY A 68 12.77 0.54 11.06
N LEU A 69 11.59 0.37 11.67
CA LEU A 69 10.46 1.30 11.53
C LEU A 69 10.82 2.70 12.06
N LYS A 70 11.40 2.78 13.26
CA LYS A 70 11.75 4.07 13.90
C LYS A 70 12.82 4.85 13.15
N LYS A 71 13.73 4.15 12.45
CA LYS A 71 14.89 4.73 11.76
C LYS A 71 14.69 4.89 10.25
N SER A 72 13.49 4.69 9.73
CA SER A 72 13.15 4.88 8.32
C SER A 72 11.98 5.85 8.15
N SER A 73 11.65 6.18 6.90
CA SER A 73 10.42 6.91 6.55
C SER A 73 9.19 5.99 6.46
N THR A 74 9.32 4.70 6.78
CA THR A 74 8.20 3.75 6.79
C THR A 74 7.17 4.15 7.85
N LYS A 75 5.89 3.93 7.57
CA LYS A 75 4.78 4.21 8.50
C LYS A 75 4.05 2.92 8.85
N LEU A 76 3.63 2.82 10.11
CA LEU A 76 2.69 1.79 10.53
C LEU A 76 1.29 2.24 10.11
N LEU A 77 0.56 1.37 9.43
CA LEU A 77 -0.78 1.66 8.89
C LEU A 77 -1.83 0.86 9.66
N PRO A 78 -3.03 1.43 9.88
CA PRO A 78 -4.16 0.66 10.42
C PRO A 78 -4.57 -0.49 9.50
N ILE A 79 -5.06 -1.59 10.08
CA ILE A 79 -5.74 -2.65 9.32
C ILE A 79 -6.94 -2.05 8.59
N GLY A 80 -7.17 -2.48 7.35
CA GLY A 80 -8.18 -1.92 6.45
C GLY A 80 -7.65 -0.79 5.56
N THR A 81 -6.40 -0.37 5.72
CA THR A 81 -5.78 0.63 4.83
C THR A 81 -5.69 0.09 3.40
N ILE A 82 -6.04 0.93 2.42
CA ILE A 82 -5.82 0.64 1.00
C ILE A 82 -4.35 0.91 0.68
N LEU A 83 -3.62 -0.14 0.33
CA LEU A 83 -2.29 -0.05 -0.25
C LEU A 83 -2.44 0.17 -1.75
N LEU A 84 -1.76 1.17 -2.29
CA LEU A 84 -1.80 1.54 -3.71
C LEU A 84 -0.38 1.73 -4.24
N THR A 85 -0.10 1.15 -5.39
CA THR A 85 1.15 1.34 -6.10
C THR A 85 1.03 2.48 -7.13
N SER A 86 1.98 3.40 -7.13
CA SER A 86 1.98 4.58 -8.02
C SER A 86 3.18 4.63 -8.97
N ARG A 87 4.09 3.65 -8.90
CA ARG A 87 5.33 3.59 -9.71
C ARG A 87 5.50 2.21 -10.33
N ALA A 88 6.06 1.26 -9.58
CA ALA A 88 6.10 -0.13 -10.02
C ALA A 88 4.67 -0.69 -9.99
N SER A 89 4.26 -1.35 -11.08
CA SER A 89 2.92 -1.93 -11.30
C SER A 89 1.77 -0.95 -10.97
N ILE A 90 1.75 0.19 -11.67
CA ILE A 90 0.84 1.32 -11.43
C ILE A 90 -0.63 0.87 -11.31
N GLY A 91 -1.28 1.28 -10.22
CA GLY A 91 -2.71 1.09 -10.01
C GLY A 91 -3.09 -0.21 -9.30
N ASP A 92 -2.12 -1.11 -9.05
CA ASP A 92 -2.36 -2.27 -8.19
C ASP A 92 -2.74 -1.81 -6.79
N CYS A 93 -3.75 -2.44 -6.22
CA CYS A 93 -4.19 -2.18 -4.87
C CYS A 93 -4.52 -3.45 -4.10
N ALA A 94 -4.39 -3.36 -2.77
CA ALA A 94 -4.81 -4.37 -1.83
C ALA A 94 -5.26 -3.71 -0.52
N ILE A 95 -6.04 -4.42 0.27
CA ILE A 95 -6.47 -4.00 1.60
C ILE A 95 -5.59 -4.73 2.63
N LEU A 96 -4.96 -3.98 3.52
CA LEU A 96 -4.18 -4.52 4.64
C LEU A 96 -5.07 -5.20 5.69
#